data_AF-X0WB96-F1
#
_entry.id   AF-X0WB96-F1
#
_cell.length_a   1.000
_cell.length_b   1.000
_cell.length_c   1.000
_cell.angle_alpha   90.00
_cell.angle_beta   90.00
_cell.angle_gamma   90.00
#
_symmetry.space_group_name_H-M   'P 1'
#
loop_
_entity.id
_entity.type
_entity.pdbx_description
1 polymer ?
#
loop_
_entity_poly.entity_id
_entity_poly.type
_entity_poly.pdbx_seq_one_letter_code
_entity_poly.pdbx_strand_id
1 'polypeptide(L)'
;VYDLGDEMFDISVLLTYGPVFVTLNTEGDMWLGGDHFDRAVVECALESIREEYGVDPSSHLRFMVALKKAAQQARERLSTADWTELWVPGRLKDEAGFVIDVFVEITREKYEELVRPLVERSLRLVDKAIKNAELTIDDVDYVLMAGNASITPLVQRMIEDKFGPDRVMRKKRPKFCVAEGAAIVANLLVNTVCHNCGHPNDEDAEECAECGAPLQLRDKVICRHCAFPNEPGAQVCAMCNTPLQIIVDGGFSSRHYGVQLA
;
A
#
# COMPACT_ATOMS: atom_id res chain seq x y z
N VAL A 1 -4.71 4.62 -4.43
CA VAL A 1 -4.41 3.83 -3.22
C VAL A 1 -2.92 3.91 -2.98
N TYR A 2 -2.51 4.49 -1.85
CA TYR A 2 -1.11 4.56 -1.42
C TYR A 2 -0.90 3.46 -0.39
N ASP A 3 -0.26 2.35 -0.76
CA ASP A 3 0.07 1.27 0.15
C ASP A 3 1.56 1.31 0.50
N LEU A 4 1.85 1.63 1.76
CA LEU A 4 3.20 1.56 2.31
C LEU A 4 3.25 0.48 3.38
N GLY A 5 3.59 -0.73 2.95
CA GLY A 5 3.76 -1.91 3.78
C GLY A 5 5.07 -1.92 4.55
N ASP A 6 5.35 -3.03 5.23
CA ASP A 6 6.63 -3.22 5.91
C ASP A 6 7.75 -3.54 4.89
N GLU A 7 7.48 -4.29 3.82
CA GLU A 7 8.52 -4.69 2.86
C GLU A 7 8.59 -3.80 1.62
N MET A 8 7.42 -3.47 1.06
CA MET A 8 7.28 -2.83 -0.25
C MET A 8 6.27 -1.68 -0.24
N PHE A 9 6.35 -0.87 -1.28
CA PHE A 9 5.48 0.26 -1.53
C PHE A 9 4.80 0.09 -2.87
N ASP A 10 3.48 0.24 -2.89
CA ASP A 10 2.66 0.17 -4.10
C ASP A 10 1.72 1.37 -4.18
N ILE A 11 1.53 1.87 -5.40
CA ILE A 11 0.61 2.97 -5.70
C ILE A 11 -0.23 2.60 -6.91
N SER A 12 -1.55 2.54 -6.71
CA SER A 12 -2.51 2.31 -7.79
C SER A 12 -3.43 3.51 -7.96
N VAL A 13 -3.58 3.95 -9.20
CA VAL A 13 -4.56 4.97 -9.61
C VAL A 13 -5.78 4.22 -10.12
N LEU A 14 -6.91 4.39 -9.43
CA LEU A 14 -8.14 3.68 -9.71
C LEU A 14 -9.22 4.68 -10.13
N LEU A 15 -9.98 4.32 -11.16
CA LEU A 15 -11.23 4.98 -11.52
C LEU A 15 -12.39 4.13 -11.00
N THR A 16 -13.35 4.76 -10.31
CA THR A 16 -14.54 4.07 -9.81
C THR A 16 -15.80 4.62 -10.48
N TYR A 17 -16.68 3.72 -10.89
CA TYR A 17 -18.01 4.04 -11.38
C TYR A 17 -19.02 3.06 -10.78
N GLY A 18 -19.80 3.53 -9.81
CA GLY A 18 -20.69 2.68 -9.03
C GLY A 18 -19.91 1.56 -8.32
N PRO A 19 -20.27 0.28 -8.51
CA PRO A 19 -19.56 -0.85 -7.89
C PRO A 19 -18.28 -1.28 -8.64
N VAL A 20 -17.98 -0.65 -9.79
CA VAL A 20 -16.87 -1.07 -10.65
C VAL A 20 -15.62 -0.27 -10.33
N PHE A 21 -14.50 -0.98 -10.19
CA PHE A 21 -13.16 -0.41 -10.05
C PHE A 21 -12.32 -0.76 -11.27
N VAL A 22 -11.69 0.24 -11.88
CA VAL A 22 -10.79 0.08 -13.01
C VAL A 22 -9.43 0.61 -12.62
N THR A 23 -8.41 -0.24 -12.71
CA THR A 23 -7.03 0.20 -12.52
C THR A 23 -6.56 0.94 -13.77
N LEU A 24 -6.25 2.23 -13.63
CA LEU A 24 -5.70 3.05 -14.70
C LEU A 24 -4.20 2.83 -14.83
N ASN A 25 -3.50 2.85 -13.70
CA ASN A 25 -2.06 2.59 -13.64
C ASN A 25 -1.63 2.12 -12.24
N THR A 26 -0.54 1.36 -12.19
CA THR A 26 0.12 0.94 -10.94
C THR A 26 1.62 1.16 -11.06
N GLU A 27 2.23 1.68 -10.01
CA GLU A 27 3.68 1.74 -9.83
C GLU A 27 4.02 1.18 -8.44
N GLY A 28 5.29 0.85 -8.22
CA GLY A 28 5.70 0.32 -6.93
C GLY A 28 7.21 0.18 -6.81
N ASP A 29 7.64 -0.23 -5.62
CA ASP A 29 9.02 -0.38 -5.23
C ASP A 29 9.18 -1.50 -4.19
N MET A 30 9.78 -2.60 -4.64
CA MET A 30 10.03 -3.78 -3.80
C MET A 30 11.07 -3.53 -2.69
N TRP A 31 11.78 -2.39 -2.72
CA TRP A 31 12.85 -2.02 -1.78
C TRP A 31 12.53 -0.71 -1.06
N LEU A 32 11.25 -0.51 -0.73
CA LEU A 32 10.76 0.66 -0.03
C LEU A 32 9.61 0.26 0.90
N GLY A 33 9.85 0.24 2.20
CA GLY A 33 8.83 -0.13 3.19
C GLY A 33 9.29 0.15 4.61
N GLY A 34 8.45 -0.19 5.58
CA GLY A 34 8.75 -0.07 7.00
C GLY A 34 10.09 -0.70 7.42
N ASP A 35 10.48 -1.85 6.87
CA ASP A 35 11.76 -2.51 7.13
C ASP A 35 12.97 -1.64 6.74
N HIS A 36 12.80 -0.81 5.70
CA HIS A 36 13.81 0.14 5.26
C HIS A 36 13.87 1.35 6.20
N PHE A 37 12.74 1.74 6.80
CA PHE A 37 12.68 2.76 7.84
C PHE A 37 13.39 2.26 9.10
N ASP A 38 13.11 1.02 9.51
CA ASP A 38 13.75 0.36 10.65
C ASP A 38 15.26 0.24 10.42
N ARG A 39 15.70 -0.05 9.19
CA ARG A 39 17.13 -0.11 8.85
C ARG A 39 17.83 1.24 9.04
N ALA A 40 17.22 2.34 8.61
CA ALA A 40 17.79 3.68 8.81
C ALA A 40 17.95 4.00 10.31
N VAL A 41 16.99 3.58 11.14
CA VAL A 41 17.08 3.71 12.61
C VAL A 41 18.19 2.82 13.18
N VAL A 42 18.32 1.57 12.69
CA VAL A 42 19.41 0.66 13.10
C VAL A 42 20.78 1.26 12.75
N GLU A 43 20.95 1.79 11.54
CA GLU A 43 22.20 2.42 11.10
C GLU A 43 22.58 3.60 12.01
N CYS A 44 21.63 4.49 12.32
CA CYS A 44 21.81 5.58 13.28
C CYS A 44 22.18 5.06 14.68
N ALA A 45 21.50 4.02 15.16
CA ALA A 45 21.76 3.46 16.48
C ALA A 45 23.15 2.81 16.56
N LEU A 46 23.63 2.17 15.49
CA LEU A 46 24.99 1.62 15.43
C LEU A 46 26.06 2.71 15.55
N GLU A 47 25.83 3.89 14.97
CA GLU A 47 26.74 5.03 15.11
C GLU A 47 26.78 5.50 16.57
N SER A 48 25.62 5.73 17.20
CA SER A 48 25.54 6.10 18.62
C SER A 48 26.17 5.06 19.54
N ILE A 49 25.99 3.77 19.26
CA ILE A 49 26.59 2.70 20.07
C ILE A 49 28.12 2.74 20.00
N ARG A 50 28.69 2.96 18.81
CA ARG A 50 30.14 3.06 18.65
C ARG A 50 30.70 4.27 19.37
N GLU A 51 30.00 5.40 19.34
CA GLU A 51 30.40 6.63 19.99
C GLU A 51 30.30 6.55 21.52
N GLU A 52 29.21 6.00 22.05
CA GLU A 52 28.92 5.99 23.49
C GLU A 52 29.56 4.81 24.23
N TYR A 53 29.58 3.63 23.60
CA TYR A 53 30.04 2.39 24.25
C TYR A 53 31.40 1.91 23.73
N GLY A 54 31.92 2.49 22.63
CA GLY A 54 33.20 2.08 22.05
C GLY A 54 33.20 0.68 21.43
N VAL A 55 32.03 0.09 21.17
CA VAL A 55 31.89 -1.28 20.64
C VAL A 55 31.21 -1.23 19.27
N ASP A 56 31.69 -2.04 18.32
CA ASP A 56 30.99 -2.26 17.04
C ASP A 56 30.22 -3.58 17.06
N PRO A 57 28.88 -3.56 17.23
CA PRO A 57 28.10 -4.77 17.35
C PRO A 57 27.66 -5.38 16.01
N SER A 58 28.15 -4.84 14.88
CA SER A 58 27.75 -5.25 13.52
C SER A 58 27.99 -6.74 13.26
N SER A 59 29.00 -7.34 13.90
CA SER A 59 29.30 -8.78 13.80
C SER A 59 28.47 -9.66 14.75
N HIS A 60 27.79 -9.07 15.74
CA HIS A 60 27.00 -9.79 16.73
C HIS A 60 25.57 -10.03 16.25
N LEU A 61 25.36 -11.11 15.49
CA LEU A 61 24.05 -11.45 14.89
C LEU A 61 22.88 -11.40 15.88
N ARG A 62 23.06 -11.95 17.09
CA ARG A 62 22.01 -11.93 18.14
C ARG A 62 21.68 -10.51 18.60
N PHE A 63 22.67 -9.63 18.68
CA PHE A 63 22.46 -8.23 19.01
C PHE A 63 21.70 -7.53 17.87
N MET A 64 22.15 -7.71 16.62
CA MET A 64 21.52 -7.11 15.44
C MET A 64 20.04 -7.47 15.28
N VAL A 65 19.67 -8.73 15.54
CA VAL A 65 18.25 -9.15 15.52
C VAL A 65 17.44 -8.42 16.61
N ALA A 66 18.00 -8.26 17.81
CA ALA A 66 17.33 -7.55 18.90
C ALA A 66 17.24 -6.05 18.62
N LEU A 67 18.28 -5.46 18.05
CA LEU A 67 18.31 -4.05 17.65
C LEU A 67 17.29 -3.77 16.54
N LYS A 68 17.17 -4.63 15.52
CA LYS A 68 16.13 -4.51 14.49
C LYS A 68 14.72 -4.50 15.11
N LYS A 69 14.46 -5.40 16.07
CA LYS A 69 13.17 -5.44 16.77
C LYS A 69 12.93 -4.18 17.61
N ALA A 70 13.96 -3.66 18.29
CA ALA A 70 13.87 -2.42 19.04
C ALA A 70 13.60 -1.22 18.12
N ALA A 71 14.24 -1.17 16.94
CA ALA A 71 14.01 -0.14 15.93
C ALA A 71 12.57 -0.15 15.40
N GLN A 72 12.00 -1.32 15.08
CA GLN A 72 10.60 -1.45 14.67
C GLN A 72 9.64 -0.93 15.76
N GLN A 73 9.89 -1.29 17.03
CA GLN A 73 9.10 -0.79 18.15
C GLN A 73 9.24 0.72 18.34
N ALA A 74 10.45 1.25 18.16
CA ALA A 74 10.71 2.69 18.21
C ALA A 74 9.92 3.43 17.12
N ARG A 75 9.96 2.94 15.87
CA ARG A 75 9.15 3.47 14.76
C ARG A 75 7.66 3.54 15.10
N GLU A 76 7.09 2.43 15.60
CA GLU A 76 5.69 2.37 15.98
C GLU A 76 5.36 3.38 17.10
N ARG A 77 6.23 3.53 18.10
CA ARG A 77 6.04 4.52 19.19
C ARG A 77 6.14 5.96 18.71
N LEU A 78 7.11 6.27 17.85
CA LEU A 78 7.34 7.60 17.30
C LEU A 78 6.20 8.11 16.41
N SER A 79 5.30 7.22 16.00
CA SER A 79 4.05 7.61 15.34
C SER A 79 3.09 8.38 16.26
N THR A 80 3.29 8.31 17.59
CA THR A 80 2.44 9.00 18.59
C THR A 80 3.24 9.78 19.63
N ALA A 81 4.43 9.32 20.01
CA ALA A 81 5.35 10.00 20.93
C ALA A 81 6.38 10.86 20.17
N ASP A 82 6.86 11.92 20.81
CA ASP A 82 7.87 12.81 20.23
C ASP A 82 9.30 12.26 20.37
N TRP A 83 9.49 11.25 21.23
CA TRP A 83 10.76 10.54 21.42
C TRP A 83 10.51 9.12 21.96
N THR A 84 11.52 8.26 21.85
CA THR A 84 11.56 6.92 22.46
C THR A 84 13.02 6.48 22.58
N GLU A 85 13.26 5.38 23.29
CA GLU A 85 14.55 4.70 23.34
C GLU A 85 14.50 3.34 22.61
N LEU A 86 15.62 2.96 22.00
CA LEU A 86 15.94 1.59 21.64
C LEU A 86 16.64 0.94 22.82
N TRP A 87 16.07 -0.15 23.34
CA TRP A 87 16.61 -0.85 24.49
C TRP A 87 17.01 -2.29 24.12
N VAL A 88 18.30 -2.62 24.28
CA VAL A 88 18.85 -3.95 24.01
C VAL A 88 19.69 -4.41 25.20
N PRO A 89 19.09 -5.12 26.17
CA PRO A 89 19.78 -5.52 27.39
C PRO A 89 20.68 -6.75 27.19
N GLY A 90 21.83 -6.75 27.85
CA GLY A 90 22.60 -7.94 28.20
C GLY A 90 23.24 -8.69 27.04
N ARG A 91 23.50 -8.04 25.91
CA ARG A 91 23.94 -8.72 24.67
C ARG A 91 25.34 -8.37 24.19
N LEU A 92 25.93 -7.29 24.69
CA LEU A 92 27.31 -6.88 24.37
C LEU A 92 28.17 -6.90 25.62
N LYS A 93 29.49 -6.82 25.40
CA LYS A 93 30.46 -6.61 26.45
C LYS A 93 31.32 -5.38 26.12
N ASP A 94 31.69 -4.63 27.15
CA ASP A 94 32.66 -3.54 27.03
C ASP A 94 34.10 -4.07 26.93
N GLU A 95 35.07 -3.16 26.79
CA GLU A 95 36.50 -3.48 26.73
C GLU A 95 37.01 -4.21 27.99
N ALA A 96 36.37 -3.97 29.14
CA ALA A 96 36.69 -4.62 30.41
C ALA A 96 36.03 -6.02 30.56
N GLY A 97 35.20 -6.42 29.59
CA GLY A 97 34.54 -7.72 29.53
C GLY A 97 33.23 -7.80 30.32
N PHE A 98 32.73 -6.69 30.87
CA PHE A 98 31.45 -6.63 31.56
C PHE A 98 30.30 -6.56 30.57
N VAL A 99 29.20 -7.24 30.91
CA VAL A 99 27.98 -7.21 30.09
C VAL A 99 27.35 -5.81 30.18
N ILE A 100 27.01 -5.25 29.03
CA ILE A 100 26.39 -3.93 28.93
C ILE A 100 24.96 -4.02 28.40
N ASP A 101 24.12 -3.12 28.92
CA ASP A 101 22.81 -2.81 28.37
C ASP A 101 22.94 -1.59 27.45
N VAL A 102 22.37 -1.70 26.26
CA VAL A 102 22.39 -0.62 25.28
C VAL A 102 21.07 0.16 25.33
N PHE A 103 21.20 1.47 25.42
CA PHE A 103 20.13 2.45 25.33
C PHE A 103 20.51 3.47 24.26
N VAL A 104 19.64 3.70 23.28
CA VAL A 104 19.82 4.75 22.29
C VAL A 104 18.54 5.56 22.22
N GLU A 105 18.60 6.84 22.58
CA GLU A 105 17.46 7.75 22.46
C GLU A 105 17.30 8.19 21.00
N ILE A 106 16.05 8.24 20.52
CA ILE A 106 15.70 8.77 19.21
C ILE A 106 14.44 9.63 19.31
N THR A 107 14.52 10.84 18.75
CA THR A 107 13.38 11.75 18.63
C THR A 107 12.60 11.51 17.34
N ARG A 108 11.33 11.94 17.29
CA ARG A 108 10.52 11.93 16.07
C ARG A 108 11.19 12.75 14.99
N GLU A 109 11.73 13.91 15.34
CA GLU A 109 12.43 14.78 14.39
C GLU A 109 13.61 14.05 13.74
N LYS A 110 14.46 13.39 14.54
CA LYS A 110 15.60 12.62 14.01
C LYS A 110 15.13 11.46 13.14
N TYR A 111 14.13 10.72 13.59
CA TYR A 111 13.55 9.63 12.81
C TYR A 111 13.01 10.12 11.45
N GLU A 112 12.28 11.24 11.44
CA GLU A 112 11.74 11.83 10.23
C GLU A 112 12.85 12.31 9.28
N GLU A 113 13.96 12.85 9.81
CA GLU A 113 15.16 13.16 9.01
C GLU A 113 15.71 11.91 8.31
N LEU A 114 15.87 10.81 9.06
CA LEU A 114 16.43 9.55 8.55
C LEU A 114 15.58 8.93 7.43
N VAL A 115 14.25 8.98 7.55
CA VAL A 115 13.35 8.33 6.59
C VAL A 115 12.86 9.25 5.47
N ARG A 116 13.07 10.57 5.58
CA ARG A 116 12.61 11.55 4.56
C ARG A 116 13.01 11.19 3.13
N PRO A 117 14.25 10.78 2.81
CA PRO A 117 14.61 10.42 1.43
C PRO A 117 13.79 9.24 0.86
N LEU A 118 13.40 8.31 1.75
CA LEU A 118 12.56 7.16 1.39
C LEU A 118 11.11 7.59 1.16
N VAL A 119 10.58 8.49 2.01
CA VAL A 119 9.22 9.06 1.81
C VAL A 119 9.17 9.88 0.52
N GLU A 120 10.16 10.71 0.24
CA GLU A 120 10.25 11.46 -1.03
C GLU A 120 10.32 10.52 -2.25
N ARG A 121 10.98 9.38 -2.13
CA ARG A 121 11.00 8.34 -3.18
C ARG A 121 9.60 7.79 -3.45
N SER A 122 8.80 7.55 -2.42
CA SER A 122 7.40 7.14 -2.59
C SER A 122 6.57 8.19 -3.34
N LEU A 123 6.77 9.49 -3.05
CA LEU A 123 6.04 10.57 -3.71
C LEU A 123 6.40 10.72 -5.18
N ARG A 124 7.66 10.48 -5.55
CA ARG A 124 8.06 10.44 -6.98
C ARG A 124 7.34 9.33 -7.73
N LEU A 125 7.09 8.19 -7.08
CA LEU A 125 6.31 7.10 -7.68
C LEU A 125 4.83 7.46 -7.77
N VAL A 126 4.28 8.20 -6.81
CA VAL A 126 2.93 8.77 -6.90
C VAL A 126 2.81 9.71 -8.12
N ASP A 127 3.77 10.63 -8.30
CA ASP A 127 3.81 11.52 -9.46
C ASP A 127 3.88 10.76 -10.78
N LYS A 128 4.73 9.72 -10.82
CA LYS A 128 4.85 8.84 -11.98
C LYS A 128 3.55 8.11 -12.26
N ALA A 129 2.89 7.59 -11.22
CA ALA A 129 1.67 6.82 -11.36
C ALA A 129 0.51 7.66 -11.92
N ILE A 130 0.34 8.88 -11.41
CA ILE A 130 -0.66 9.86 -11.88
C ILE A 130 -0.37 10.28 -13.32
N LYS A 131 0.89 10.62 -13.62
CA LYS A 131 1.29 11.02 -14.98
C LYS A 131 1.05 9.91 -16.00
N ASN A 132 1.39 8.68 -15.67
CA ASN A 132 1.20 7.52 -16.55
C ASN A 132 -0.28 7.12 -16.69
N ALA A 133 -1.15 7.57 -15.78
CA ALA A 133 -2.60 7.51 -15.94
C ALA A 133 -3.17 8.68 -16.76
N GLU A 134 -2.32 9.58 -17.28
CA GLU A 134 -2.71 10.79 -18.02
C GLU A 134 -3.59 11.75 -17.20
N LEU A 135 -3.39 11.79 -15.88
CA LEU A 135 -4.12 12.64 -14.94
C LEU A 135 -3.20 13.71 -14.32
N THR A 136 -3.83 14.67 -13.66
CA THR A 136 -3.19 15.65 -12.78
C THR A 136 -3.53 15.39 -11.31
N ILE A 137 -2.87 16.09 -10.39
CA ILE A 137 -3.20 16.01 -8.95
C ILE A 137 -4.64 16.45 -8.69
N ASP A 138 -5.13 17.44 -9.44
CA ASP A 138 -6.47 17.99 -9.26
C ASP A 138 -7.57 16.98 -9.64
N ASP A 139 -7.27 16.04 -10.55
CA ASP A 139 -8.17 14.97 -10.97
C ASP A 139 -8.30 13.85 -9.92
N VAL A 140 -7.48 13.85 -8.86
CA VAL A 140 -7.54 12.86 -7.79
C VAL A 140 -8.52 13.32 -6.72
N ASP A 141 -9.67 12.65 -6.63
CA ASP A 141 -10.71 12.93 -5.63
C ASP A 141 -10.26 12.55 -4.21
N TYR A 142 -9.70 11.35 -4.05
CA TYR A 142 -9.34 10.80 -2.75
C TYR A 142 -8.06 9.97 -2.80
N VAL A 143 -7.28 10.06 -1.72
CA VAL A 143 -6.10 9.21 -1.47
C VAL A 143 -6.43 8.26 -0.34
N LEU A 144 -6.53 6.96 -0.66
CA LEU A 144 -6.71 5.91 0.34
C LEU A 144 -5.33 5.48 0.88
N MET A 145 -5.09 5.68 2.17
CA MET A 145 -3.85 5.28 2.86
C MET A 145 -3.96 3.83 3.37
N ALA A 146 -3.09 2.96 2.87
CA ALA A 146 -2.97 1.55 3.22
C ALA A 146 -1.55 1.20 3.68
N GLY A 147 -1.39 0.03 4.31
CA GLY A 147 -0.11 -0.40 4.85
C GLY A 147 0.28 0.24 6.19
N ASN A 148 1.07 -0.46 7.00
CA ASN A 148 1.39 -0.03 8.36
C ASN A 148 2.30 1.21 8.40
N ALA A 149 3.29 1.26 7.52
CA ALA A 149 4.27 2.33 7.52
C ALA A 149 3.66 3.66 7.04
N SER A 150 2.47 3.65 6.41
CA SER A 150 1.67 4.84 6.09
C SER A 150 1.15 5.61 7.32
N ILE A 151 1.17 5.00 8.51
CA ILE A 151 0.80 5.65 9.78
C ILE A 151 1.86 6.69 10.20
N THR A 152 3.09 6.55 9.69
CA THR A 152 4.20 7.47 9.96
C THR A 152 3.77 8.93 9.74
N PRO A 153 3.86 9.81 10.76
CA PRO A 153 3.36 11.19 10.65
C PRO A 153 3.94 11.98 9.48
N LEU A 154 5.24 11.81 9.17
CA LEU A 154 5.86 12.44 8.01
C LEU A 154 5.20 12.03 6.69
N VAL A 155 4.90 10.74 6.51
CA VAL A 155 4.23 10.22 5.30
C VAL A 155 2.87 10.87 5.14
N GLN A 156 2.08 10.93 6.23
CA GLN A 156 0.76 11.54 6.21
C GLN A 156 0.84 13.02 5.84
N ARG A 157 1.70 13.79 6.53
CA ARG A 157 1.84 15.23 6.27
C ARG A 157 2.26 15.50 4.84
N MET A 158 3.24 14.78 4.31
CA MET A 158 3.70 15.01 2.94
C MET A 158 2.65 14.63 1.87
N ILE A 159 1.78 13.66 2.15
CA ILE A 159 0.65 13.33 1.27
C ILE A 159 -0.44 14.42 1.39
N GLU A 160 -0.71 14.92 2.60
CA GLU A 160 -1.66 16.03 2.82
C GLU A 160 -1.19 17.33 2.18
N ASP A 161 0.09 17.65 2.29
CA ASP A 161 0.71 18.81 1.64
C ASP A 161 0.57 18.71 0.11
N LYS A 162 0.53 17.49 -0.43
CA LYS A 162 0.43 17.23 -1.86
C LYS A 162 -1.00 17.27 -2.42
N PHE A 163 -1.96 16.67 -1.72
CA PHE A 163 -3.34 16.48 -2.20
C PHE A 163 -4.39 17.33 -1.48
N GLY A 164 -4.04 17.94 -0.36
CA GLY A 164 -4.98 18.56 0.57
C GLY A 164 -5.47 17.57 1.64
N PRO A 165 -5.62 18.00 2.90
CA PRO A 165 -6.00 17.12 4.00
C PRO A 165 -7.42 16.54 3.87
N ASP A 166 -8.32 17.21 3.14
CA ASP A 166 -9.69 16.78 2.88
C ASP A 166 -9.79 15.56 1.96
N ARG A 167 -8.77 15.33 1.12
CA ARG A 167 -8.73 14.20 0.17
C ARG A 167 -8.07 12.95 0.76
N VAL A 168 -7.35 13.06 1.88
CA VAL A 168 -6.61 11.94 2.47
C VAL A 168 -7.49 11.11 3.39
N MET A 169 -7.85 9.91 2.93
CA MET A 169 -8.69 8.99 3.68
C MET A 169 -7.86 7.99 4.48
N ARG A 170 -8.07 8.03 5.80
CA ARG A 170 -7.37 7.18 6.76
C ARG A 170 -8.30 6.06 7.23
N LYS A 171 -7.93 4.81 7.01
CA LYS A 171 -8.62 3.67 7.63
C LYS A 171 -8.23 3.60 9.11
N LYS A 172 -9.18 3.19 9.98
CA LYS A 172 -8.89 2.88 11.38
C LYS A 172 -7.90 1.73 11.55
N ARG A 173 -7.79 0.87 10.53
CA ARG A 173 -7.08 -0.42 10.55
C ARG A 173 -6.34 -0.67 9.22
N PRO A 174 -5.34 0.16 8.87
CA PRO A 174 -4.66 0.06 7.57
C PRO A 174 -3.90 -1.28 7.40
N LYS A 175 -3.47 -1.93 8.49
CA LYS A 175 -2.88 -3.29 8.46
C LYS A 175 -3.82 -4.37 7.91
N PHE A 176 -5.13 -4.16 7.95
CA PHE A 176 -6.13 -5.19 7.67
C PHE A 176 -6.90 -4.95 6.38
N CYS A 177 -6.75 -3.77 5.73
CA CYS A 177 -7.61 -3.40 4.60
C CYS A 177 -7.46 -4.35 3.41
N VAL A 178 -6.25 -4.83 3.14
CA VAL A 178 -5.98 -5.80 2.06
C VAL A 178 -6.67 -7.13 2.36
N ALA A 179 -6.51 -7.66 3.57
CA ALA A 179 -7.14 -8.92 3.98
C ALA A 179 -8.68 -8.83 4.01
N GLU A 180 -9.23 -7.71 4.48
CA GLU A 180 -10.67 -7.45 4.43
C GLU A 180 -11.18 -7.37 2.99
N GLY A 181 -10.44 -6.69 2.10
CA GLY A 181 -10.75 -6.62 0.68
C GLY A 181 -10.72 -8.00 0.01
N ALA A 182 -9.70 -8.80 0.31
CA ALA A 182 -9.59 -10.17 -0.18
C ALA A 182 -10.77 -11.05 0.29
N ALA A 183 -11.23 -10.91 1.53
CA ALA A 183 -12.39 -11.64 2.03
C ALA A 183 -13.69 -11.23 1.31
N ILE A 184 -13.87 -9.93 1.02
CA ILE A 184 -15.01 -9.43 0.24
C ILE A 184 -14.97 -10.03 -1.18
N VAL A 185 -13.82 -9.98 -1.84
CA VAL A 185 -13.64 -10.54 -3.19
C VAL A 185 -13.87 -12.04 -3.19
N ALA A 186 -13.33 -12.78 -2.22
CA ALA A 186 -13.56 -14.21 -2.10
C ALA A 186 -15.06 -14.54 -1.97
N ASN A 187 -15.82 -13.77 -1.18
CA ASN A 187 -17.27 -13.95 -1.09
C ASN A 187 -18.00 -13.65 -2.41
N LEU A 188 -17.52 -12.67 -3.18
CA LEU A 188 -18.06 -12.35 -4.52
C LEU A 188 -17.70 -13.41 -5.57
N LEU A 189 -16.58 -14.11 -5.40
CA LEU A 189 -16.14 -15.18 -6.29
C LEU A 189 -16.93 -16.47 -6.11
N VAL A 190 -17.36 -16.77 -4.88
CA VAL A 190 -18.09 -18.00 -4.55
C VAL A 190 -19.52 -18.00 -5.10
N ASN A 191 -20.07 -16.83 -5.43
CA ASN A 191 -21.43 -16.71 -5.94
C ASN A 191 -21.48 -15.86 -7.21
N THR A 192 -22.04 -16.40 -8.29
CA THR A 192 -22.36 -15.58 -9.45
C THR A 192 -23.61 -14.76 -9.13
N VAL A 193 -23.44 -13.49 -8.79
CA VAL A 193 -24.57 -12.60 -8.48
C VAL A 193 -25.26 -12.17 -9.78
N CYS A 194 -26.57 -12.41 -9.86
CA CYS A 194 -27.35 -12.04 -11.03
C CYS A 194 -27.36 -10.52 -11.24
N HIS A 195 -26.91 -10.08 -12.41
CA HIS A 195 -26.88 -8.66 -12.78
C HIS A 195 -28.27 -8.01 -12.88
N ASN A 196 -29.32 -8.82 -13.08
CA ASN A 196 -30.69 -8.34 -13.25
C ASN A 196 -31.44 -8.20 -11.91
N CYS A 197 -31.35 -9.19 -11.02
CA CYS A 197 -32.12 -9.21 -9.76
C CYS A 197 -31.28 -9.24 -8.48
N GLY A 198 -29.95 -9.36 -8.58
CA GLY A 198 -29.06 -9.42 -7.41
C GLY A 198 -29.05 -10.76 -6.68
N HIS A 199 -29.72 -11.80 -7.19
CA HIS A 199 -29.73 -13.12 -6.58
C HIS A 199 -28.34 -13.76 -6.61
N PRO A 200 -27.82 -14.32 -5.50
CA PRO A 200 -26.62 -15.13 -5.53
C PRO A 200 -26.92 -16.49 -6.18
N ASN A 201 -26.09 -16.92 -7.12
CA ASN A 201 -26.21 -18.22 -7.78
C ASN A 201 -24.91 -19.01 -7.59
N ASP A 202 -24.99 -20.32 -7.75
CA ASP A 202 -23.81 -21.20 -7.71
C ASP A 202 -22.75 -20.74 -8.72
N GLU A 203 -21.47 -21.02 -8.41
CA GLU A 203 -20.32 -20.60 -9.23
C GLU A 203 -20.42 -21.07 -10.70
N ASP A 204 -20.98 -22.26 -10.93
CA ASP A 204 -21.15 -22.87 -12.26
C ASP A 204 -22.50 -22.54 -12.94
N ALA A 205 -23.34 -21.69 -12.34
CA ALA A 205 -24.66 -21.38 -12.89
C ALA A 205 -24.53 -20.48 -14.14
N GLU A 206 -25.13 -20.92 -15.26
CA GLU A 206 -25.18 -20.13 -16.51
C GLU A 206 -26.38 -19.16 -16.55
N GLU A 207 -27.42 -19.44 -15.78
CA GLU A 207 -28.66 -18.66 -15.68
C GLU A 207 -29.06 -18.46 -14.21
N CYS A 208 -29.71 -17.34 -13.92
CA CYS A 208 -30.13 -17.01 -12.58
C CYS A 208 -31.26 -17.93 -12.11
N ALA A 209 -31.07 -18.57 -10.96
CA ALA A 209 -32.06 -19.46 -10.33
C ALA A 209 -33.37 -18.73 -9.97
N GLU A 210 -33.33 -17.41 -9.78
CA GLU A 210 -34.52 -16.62 -9.42
C GLU A 210 -35.22 -15.99 -10.63
N CYS A 211 -34.48 -15.37 -11.55
CA CYS A 211 -35.09 -14.60 -12.66
C CYS A 211 -34.80 -15.15 -14.06
N GLY A 212 -34.02 -16.22 -14.19
CA GLY A 212 -33.65 -16.83 -15.48
C GLY A 212 -32.73 -15.96 -16.35
N ALA A 213 -32.25 -14.82 -15.86
CA ALA A 213 -31.33 -13.99 -16.62
C ALA A 213 -29.97 -14.70 -16.78
N PRO A 214 -29.33 -14.63 -17.96
CA PRO A 214 -28.01 -15.24 -18.17
C PRO A 214 -26.98 -14.61 -17.22
N LEU A 215 -26.25 -15.44 -16.51
CA LEU A 215 -25.27 -15.01 -15.51
C LEU A 215 -23.89 -14.71 -16.10
N GLN A 216 -23.58 -15.32 -17.24
CA GLN A 216 -22.42 -14.96 -18.04
C GLN A 216 -22.69 -13.64 -18.78
N LEU A 217 -22.22 -12.54 -18.19
CA LEU A 217 -22.14 -11.26 -18.88
C LEU A 217 -21.12 -11.38 -20.01
N ARG A 218 -21.57 -11.19 -21.26
CA ARG A 218 -20.70 -11.03 -22.44
C ARG A 218 -19.66 -9.95 -22.15
N ASP A 219 -18.40 -10.21 -22.48
CA ASP A 219 -17.23 -9.34 -22.25
C ASP A 219 -17.51 -7.85 -22.58
N LYS A 220 -17.85 -7.04 -21.57
CA LYS A 220 -18.02 -5.59 -21.78
C LYS A 220 -16.65 -4.92 -21.88
N VAL A 221 -16.50 -3.97 -22.79
CA VAL A 221 -15.29 -3.14 -22.90
C VAL A 221 -15.49 -1.87 -22.08
N ILE A 222 -14.74 -1.72 -20.99
CA ILE A 222 -14.83 -0.54 -20.11
C ILE A 222 -14.04 0.62 -20.71
N CYS A 223 -14.68 1.78 -20.87
CA CYS A 223 -14.02 2.98 -21.36
C CYS A 223 -13.02 3.50 -20.32
N ARG A 224 -11.74 3.66 -20.69
CA ARG A 224 -10.72 4.22 -19.78
C ARG A 224 -10.92 5.69 -19.43
N HIS A 225 -11.68 6.43 -20.24
CA HIS A 225 -11.91 7.86 -20.02
C HIS A 225 -13.07 8.14 -19.05
N CYS A 226 -14.17 7.40 -19.16
CA CYS A 226 -15.39 7.65 -18.37
C CYS A 226 -15.91 6.44 -17.59
N ALA A 227 -15.19 5.30 -17.63
CA ALA A 227 -15.60 4.01 -17.06
C ALA A 227 -16.93 3.44 -17.57
N PHE A 228 -17.55 4.03 -18.59
CA PHE A 228 -18.80 3.51 -19.14
C PHE A 228 -18.58 2.12 -19.76
N PRO A 229 -19.42 1.12 -19.44
CA PRO A 229 -19.36 -0.21 -20.04
C PRO A 229 -19.92 -0.19 -21.46
N ASN A 230 -19.17 -0.73 -22.42
CA ASN A 230 -19.56 -0.79 -23.84
C ASN A 230 -19.70 -2.24 -24.30
N GLU A 231 -20.44 -2.45 -25.39
CA GLU A 231 -20.57 -3.78 -25.99
C GLU A 231 -19.22 -4.33 -26.49
N PRO A 232 -19.00 -5.65 -26.41
CA PRO A 232 -17.83 -6.28 -27.03
C PRO A 232 -17.73 -5.91 -28.52
N GLY A 233 -16.56 -5.43 -28.94
CA GLY A 233 -16.29 -4.98 -30.31
C GLY A 233 -16.57 -3.50 -30.59
N ALA A 234 -17.11 -2.74 -29.62
CA ALA A 234 -17.26 -1.29 -29.75
C ALA A 234 -15.90 -0.60 -29.99
N GLN A 235 -15.82 0.21 -31.04
CA GLN A 235 -14.59 0.96 -31.39
C GLN A 235 -14.49 2.30 -30.62
N VAL A 236 -15.62 2.82 -30.14
CA VAL A 236 -15.74 4.09 -29.41
C VAL A 236 -16.69 3.93 -28.24
N CYS A 237 -16.47 4.71 -27.19
CA CYS A 237 -17.33 4.71 -26.03
C CYS A 237 -18.70 5.33 -26.36
N ALA A 238 -19.77 4.62 -26.04
CA ALA A 238 -21.14 5.08 -26.26
C ALA A 238 -21.53 6.32 -25.42
N MET A 239 -20.77 6.63 -24.37
CA MET A 239 -21.03 7.78 -23.49
C MET A 239 -20.18 9.01 -23.86
N CYS A 240 -18.87 8.86 -24.02
CA CYS A 240 -17.95 9.99 -24.21
C CYS A 240 -17.28 10.03 -25.60
N ASN A 241 -17.61 9.07 -26.48
CA ASN A 241 -17.07 8.94 -27.83
C ASN A 241 -15.54 8.72 -27.91
N THR A 242 -14.87 8.51 -26.77
CA THR A 242 -13.44 8.18 -26.73
C THR A 242 -13.17 6.82 -27.39
N PRO A 243 -12.14 6.68 -28.24
CA PRO A 243 -11.75 5.39 -28.81
C PRO A 243 -11.50 4.34 -27.74
N LEU A 244 -12.11 3.17 -27.90
CA LEU A 244 -11.88 2.03 -27.03
C LEU A 244 -10.73 1.22 -27.62
N GLN A 245 -9.59 1.16 -26.93
CA GLN A 245 -8.47 0.34 -27.39
C GLN A 245 -8.84 -1.15 -27.30
N ILE A 246 -8.69 -1.87 -28.42
CA ILE A 246 -8.76 -3.34 -28.45
C ILE A 246 -7.50 -3.85 -27.74
N ILE A 247 -7.65 -4.31 -26.51
CA ILE A 247 -6.61 -5.15 -25.89
C ILE A 247 -6.83 -6.55 -26.44
N VAL A 248 -5.91 -6.98 -27.30
CA VAL A 248 -5.72 -8.40 -27.63
C VAL A 248 -5.07 -9.02 -26.40
N ASP A 249 -5.72 -10.01 -25.82
CA ASP A 249 -5.38 -10.77 -24.60
C ASP A 249 -5.41 -9.99 -23.27
N GLY A 250 -6.59 -10.06 -22.65
CA GLY A 250 -6.86 -9.60 -21.28
C GLY A 250 -8.36 -9.63 -21.01
N GLY A 251 -8.99 -10.80 -21.17
CA GLY A 251 -10.44 -10.96 -21.08
C GLY A 251 -11.01 -10.67 -19.68
N PHE A 252 -12.19 -10.05 -19.66
CA PHE A 252 -13.00 -9.86 -18.46
C PHE A 252 -13.82 -11.13 -18.20
N SER A 253 -13.18 -12.11 -17.58
CA SER A 253 -13.87 -13.25 -16.97
C SER A 253 -13.83 -13.10 -15.45
N SER A 254 -14.89 -13.50 -14.75
CA SER A 254 -14.86 -13.73 -13.29
C SER A 254 -13.77 -14.71 -12.84
N ARG A 255 -13.11 -15.42 -13.77
CA ARG A 255 -11.90 -16.23 -13.52
C ARG A 255 -10.59 -15.44 -13.52
N HIS A 256 -10.61 -14.17 -13.92
CA HIS A 256 -9.45 -13.28 -14.03
C HIS A 256 -9.54 -12.13 -13.02
N TYR A 257 -9.97 -12.42 -11.79
CA TYR A 257 -9.52 -11.64 -10.63
C TYR A 257 -8.03 -11.92 -10.39
N GLY A 258 -7.19 -11.63 -11.38
CA GLY A 258 -5.82 -11.25 -11.17
C GLY A 258 -5.82 -9.85 -10.58
N VAL A 259 -6.42 -9.69 -9.41
CA VAL A 259 -6.12 -8.55 -8.55
C VAL A 259 -4.68 -8.82 -8.13
N GLN A 260 -3.75 -8.16 -8.79
CA GLN A 260 -2.49 -7.83 -8.14
C GLN A 260 -2.89 -7.00 -6.93
N LEU A 261 -2.98 -7.70 -5.79
CA LEU A 261 -3.19 -7.15 -4.48
C LEU A 261 -2.03 -6.19 -4.23
N ALA A 262 -2.32 -4.89 -4.34
CA ALA A 262 -1.66 -3.86 -3.55
C ALA A 262 -2.47 -3.73 -2.27
#